data_AF-A4CUZ9-F1
#
_entry.id   AF-A4CUZ9-F1
#
_cell.length_a   1.000
_cell.length_b   1.000
_cell.length_c   1.000
_cell.angle_alpha   90.00
_cell.angle_beta   90.00
_cell.angle_gamma   90.00
#
_symmetry.space_group_name_H-M   'P 1'
#
loop_
_entity.id
_entity.type
_entity.pdbx_description
1 polymer ?
#
loop_
_entity_poly.entity_id
_entity_poly.type
_entity_poly.pdbx_seq_one_letter_code
_entity_poly.pdbx_strand_id
1 'polypeptide(L)'
;MTDAGSSQRPGFTTVLVSTFSTVFLAELGDKTQLATLLLSAESGQPWLVFGGAALALICSSLVGVLVGRWLSSVLQPERLEQMAGLLMVGLGLWLGSQALRSVLGDHLL
;
A
#
# COMPACT_ATOMS: atom_id res chain seq x y z
N MET A 1 -9.48 17.24 -40.50
CA MET A 1 -9.02 18.13 -39.43
C MET A 1 -8.74 17.23 -38.23
N THR A 2 -7.51 16.74 -38.10
CA THR A 2 -7.09 15.70 -37.15
C THR A 2 -6.23 16.37 -36.09
N ASP A 3 -6.80 16.63 -34.91
CA ASP A 3 -6.02 17.09 -33.76
C ASP A 3 -5.25 15.90 -33.21
N ALA A 4 -3.96 15.84 -33.55
CA ALA A 4 -3.02 14.92 -32.93
C ALA A 4 -2.89 15.29 -31.45
N GLY A 5 -3.55 14.52 -30.58
CA GLY A 5 -3.40 14.63 -29.13
C GLY A 5 -1.93 14.49 -28.75
N SER A 6 -1.29 15.61 -28.43
CA SER A 6 0.07 15.62 -27.89
C SER A 6 0.06 14.84 -26.58
N SER A 7 0.57 13.61 -26.62
CA SER A 7 0.81 12.79 -25.42
C SER A 7 1.95 13.44 -24.62
N GLN A 8 1.64 14.52 -23.89
CA GLN A 8 2.54 15.10 -22.92
C GLN A 8 2.79 14.05 -21.84
N ARG A 9 4.00 13.51 -21.80
CA ARG A 9 4.44 12.68 -20.68
C ARG A 9 4.32 13.54 -19.42
N PRO A 10 3.63 13.08 -18.37
CA PRO A 10 3.50 13.86 -17.14
C PRO A 10 4.90 14.19 -16.63
N GLY A 11 5.09 15.45 -16.20
CA GLY A 11 6.37 15.88 -15.63
C GLY A 11 6.69 15.08 -14.37
N PHE A 12 7.98 14.96 -14.03
CA PHE A 12 8.42 14.25 -12.82
C PHE A 12 7.68 14.72 -11.57
N THR A 13 7.49 16.03 -11.42
CA THR A 13 6.73 16.62 -10.30
C THR A 13 5.28 16.14 -10.28
N THR A 14 4.64 16.01 -11.45
CA THR A 14 3.26 15.50 -11.55
C THR A 14 3.18 14.07 -11.06
N VAL A 15 4.10 13.20 -11.52
CA VAL A 15 4.15 11.79 -11.10
C VAL A 15 4.44 11.66 -9.61
N LEU A 16 5.39 12.44 -9.09
CA LEU A 16 5.74 12.43 -7.67
C LEU A 16 4.55 12.84 -6.80
N VAL A 17 3.92 13.97 -7.12
CA VAL A 17 2.76 14.47 -6.35
C VAL A 17 1.57 13.53 -6.45
N SER A 18 1.27 12.99 -7.64
CA SER A 18 0.15 12.06 -7.80
C SER A 18 0.38 10.78 -7.02
N THR A 19 1.53 10.13 -7.19
CA THR A 19 1.83 8.86 -6.52
C THR A 19 1.94 9.05 -5.01
N PHE A 20 2.60 10.12 -4.54
CA PHE A 20 2.65 10.44 -3.12
C PHE A 20 1.25 10.65 -2.55
N SER A 21 0.41 11.46 -3.20
CA SER A 21 -0.93 11.76 -2.68
C SER A 21 -1.81 10.52 -2.66
N THR A 22 -1.80 9.71 -3.72
CA THR A 22 -2.59 8.46 -3.77
C THR A 22 -2.16 7.47 -2.70
N VAL A 23 -0.85 7.23 -2.55
CA VAL A 23 -0.33 6.30 -1.53
C VAL A 23 -0.57 6.86 -0.12
N PHE A 24 -0.33 8.15 0.09
CA PHE A 24 -0.54 8.80 1.38
C PHE A 24 -2.00 8.72 1.82
N LEU A 25 -2.97 9.00 0.93
CA LEU A 25 -4.39 8.85 1.24
C LEU A 25 -4.79 7.40 1.47
N ALA A 26 -4.23 6.46 0.70
CA ALA A 26 -4.55 5.04 0.85
C ALA A 26 -4.03 4.45 2.18
N GLU A 27 -2.88 4.91 2.65
CA GLU A 27 -2.20 4.40 3.85
C GLU A 27 -2.47 5.24 5.11
N LEU A 28 -3.17 6.37 5.00
CA LEU A 28 -3.45 7.29 6.11
C LEU A 28 -4.26 6.59 7.20
N GLY A 29 -3.70 6.51 8.41
CA GLY A 29 -4.35 5.87 9.55
C GLY A 29 -4.21 4.35 9.60
N ASP A 30 -3.29 3.76 8.83
CA ASP A 30 -2.97 2.34 8.96
C ASP A 30 -2.41 2.00 10.36
N LYS A 31 -2.59 0.75 10.77
CA LYS A 31 -2.11 0.20 12.05
C LYS A 31 -0.61 0.42 12.23
N THR A 32 0.18 0.41 11.16
CA THR A 32 1.61 0.71 11.22
C THR A 32 1.90 2.15 11.65
N GLN A 33 1.07 3.12 11.25
CA GLN A 33 1.21 4.52 11.68
C GLN A 33 0.89 4.68 13.17
N LEU A 34 -0.18 4.04 13.65
CA LEU A 34 -0.52 4.03 15.07
C LEU A 34 0.57 3.34 15.91
N ALA A 35 1.10 2.21 15.45
CA ALA A 35 2.20 1.52 16.12
C ALA A 35 3.45 2.40 16.20
N THR A 36 3.78 3.12 15.12
CA THR A 36 4.94 4.03 15.09
C THR A 36 4.74 5.23 16.01
N LEU A 37 3.52 5.79 16.07
CA LEU A 37 3.18 6.88 17.00
C LEU A 37 3.27 6.42 18.46
N LEU A 38 2.74 5.25 18.80
CA LEU A 38 2.83 4.68 20.14
C LEU A 38 4.28 4.40 20.54
N LEU A 39 5.07 3.79 19.65
CA LEU A 39 6.49 3.54 19.88
C LEU A 39 7.30 4.85 20.04
N SER A 40 6.94 5.88 19.29
CA SER A 40 7.52 7.22 19.44
C SER A 40 7.16 7.85 20.79
N ALA A 41 5.93 7.64 21.27
CA ALA A 41 5.48 8.13 22.56
C ALA A 41 6.13 7.39 23.73
N GLU A 42 6.31 6.07 23.62
CA GLU A 42 6.94 5.23 24.67
C GLU A 42 8.47 5.40 24.74
N SER A 43 9.16 5.46 23.60
CA SER A 43 10.63 5.52 23.60
C SER A 43 11.20 6.88 24.02
N GLY A 44 10.39 7.94 23.97
CA GLY A 44 10.85 9.32 24.18
C GLY A 44 11.85 9.83 23.14
N GLN A 45 12.10 9.07 22.07
CA GLN A 45 13.12 9.35 21.04
C GLN A 45 12.48 9.39 19.63
N PRO A 46 11.68 10.42 19.32
CA PRO A 46 10.87 10.47 18.09
C PRO A 46 11.69 10.38 16.80
N TRP A 47 12.88 11.00 16.77
CA TRP A 47 13.76 10.97 15.59
C TRP A 47 14.31 9.59 15.28
N LEU A 48 14.58 8.78 16.31
CA LEU A 48 15.14 7.45 16.14
C LEU A 48 14.07 6.46 15.67
N VAL A 49 12.85 6.59 16.20
CA VAL A 49 11.67 5.86 15.72
C VAL A 49 11.32 6.23 14.29
N PHE A 50 11.34 7.53 13.95
CA PHE A 50 11.14 7.99 12.58
C PHE A 50 12.17 7.39 11.62
N GLY A 51 13.46 7.42 11.97
CA GLY A 51 14.52 6.82 11.17
C GLY A 51 14.33 5.31 10.97
N GLY A 52 13.98 4.58 12.04
CA GLY A 52 13.70 3.15 11.97
C GLY A 52 12.49 2.80 11.10
N ALA A 53 11.38 3.52 11.27
CA ALA A 53 10.17 3.32 10.47
C ALA A 53 10.39 3.68 8.99
N ALA A 54 11.09 4.79 8.71
CA ALA A 54 11.45 5.19 7.36
C ALA A 54 12.36 4.14 6.68
N LEU A 55 13.36 3.63 7.40
CA LEU A 55 14.24 2.58 6.89
C LEU A 55 13.46 1.28 6.62
N ALA A 56 12.58 0.88 7.54
CA ALA A 56 11.72 -0.29 7.35
C ALA A 56 10.83 -0.14 6.11
N LEU A 57 10.24 1.04 5.88
CA LEU A 57 9.41 1.33 4.71
C LEU A 57 10.22 1.25 3.41
N ILE A 58 11.42 1.83 3.38
CA ILE A 58 12.32 1.78 2.22
C ILE A 58 12.71 0.34 1.92
N CYS A 59 13.12 -0.43 2.94
CA CYS A 59 13.49 -1.84 2.78
C CYS A 59 12.31 -2.68 2.28
N SER A 60 11.13 -2.52 2.87
CA SER A 60 9.92 -3.24 2.46
C SER A 60 9.55 -2.91 1.00
N SER A 61 9.57 -1.63 0.64
CA SER A 61 9.30 -1.17 -0.72
C SER A 61 10.33 -1.70 -1.72
N LEU A 62 11.62 -1.72 -1.35
CA LEU A 62 12.68 -2.25 -2.20
C LEU A 62 12.49 -3.75 -2.48
N VAL A 63 12.15 -4.53 -1.44
CA VAL A 63 11.83 -5.96 -1.59
C VAL A 63 10.62 -6.14 -2.49
N GLY A 64 9.54 -5.37 -2.27
CA GLY A 64 8.34 -5.41 -3.11
C GLY A 64 8.63 -5.10 -4.58
N VAL A 65 9.45 -4.08 -4.86
CA VAL A 65 9.85 -3.73 -6.23
C VAL A 65 10.73 -4.82 -6.85
N LEU A 66 11.69 -5.39 -6.11
CA LEU A 66 12.55 -6.47 -6.63
C LEU A 66 11.72 -7.70 -7.00
N VAL A 67 10.86 -8.16 -6.08
CA VAL A 67 9.97 -9.30 -6.30
C VAL A 67 9.00 -9.02 -7.44
N GLY A 68 8.39 -7.84 -7.47
CA GLY A 68 7.50 -7.42 -8.55
C GLY A 68 8.19 -7.40 -9.91
N ARG A 69 9.40 -6.84 -9.99
CA ARG A 69 10.20 -6.83 -11.24
C ARG A 69 10.57 -8.25 -11.69
N TRP A 70 10.96 -9.11 -10.77
CA TRP A 70 11.24 -10.52 -11.07
C TRP A 70 9.99 -11.24 -11.57
N LEU A 71 8.86 -11.08 -10.89
CA LEU A 71 7.60 -11.72 -11.26
C LEU A 71 7.10 -11.24 -12.64
N SER A 72 7.22 -9.95 -12.93
CA SER A 72 6.90 -9.36 -14.25
C SER A 72 7.83 -9.83 -15.37
N SER A 73 9.00 -10.40 -15.06
CA SER A 73 9.89 -10.99 -16.08
C SER A 73 9.51 -12.43 -16.42
N VAL A 74 8.81 -13.13 -15.52
CA VAL A 74 8.42 -14.54 -15.67
C VAL A 74 6.97 -14.66 -16.17
N LEU A 75 6.10 -13.73 -15.78
CA LEU A 75 4.67 -13.75 -16.08
C LEU A 75 4.25 -12.59 -16.99
N GLN A 76 3.25 -12.83 -17.82
CA GLN A 76 2.60 -11.80 -18.62
C GLN A 76 1.91 -10.76 -17.69
N PRO A 77 2.05 -9.45 -17.94
CA PRO A 77 1.49 -8.39 -17.09
C PRO A 77 -0.02 -8.56 -16.83
N GLU A 78 -0.77 -9.02 -17.83
CA GLU A 78 -2.22 -9.18 -17.71
C GLU A 78 -2.60 -10.24 -16.67
N ARG A 79 -1.82 -11.33 -16.58
CA ARG A 79 -2.08 -12.39 -15.59
C ARG A 79 -1.74 -11.93 -14.18
N LEU A 80 -0.68 -11.13 -14.06
CA LEU A 80 -0.24 -10.53 -12.80
C LEU A 80 -1.32 -9.61 -12.22
N GLU A 81 -1.91 -8.75 -13.05
CA GLU A 81 -2.98 -7.85 -12.66
C GLU A 81 -4.25 -8.61 -12.25
N GLN A 82 -4.64 -9.62 -13.03
CA GLN A 82 -5.80 -10.47 -12.71
C GLN A 82 -5.60 -11.23 -11.40
N MET A 83 -4.42 -11.80 -11.16
CA MET A 83 -4.10 -12.50 -9.92
C MET A 83 -4.10 -11.56 -8.72
N ALA A 84 -3.53 -10.36 -8.85
CA ALA A 84 -3.55 -9.35 -7.79
C ALA A 84 -4.97 -8.93 -7.45
N GLY A 85 -5.81 -8.67 -8.46
CA GLY A 85 -7.22 -8.32 -8.27
C GLY A 85 -8.02 -9.44 -7.60
N LEU A 86 -7.86 -10.69 -8.06
CA LEU A 86 -8.53 -11.85 -7.46
C LEU A 86 -8.12 -12.06 -6.00
N LEU A 87 -6.82 -11.93 -5.71
CA LEU A 87 -6.29 -12.03 -4.36
C LEU A 87 -6.82 -10.92 -3.47
N MET A 88 -6.93 -9.69 -3.97
CA MET A 88 -7.47 -8.55 -3.25
C MET A 88 -8.96 -8.75 -2.90
N VAL A 89 -9.77 -9.21 -3.85
CA VAL A 89 -11.18 -9.55 -3.61
C VAL A 89 -11.31 -10.69 -2.61
N GLY A 90 -10.49 -11.73 -2.74
CA GLY A 90 -10.48 -12.87 -1.82
C GLY A 90 -10.13 -12.46 -0.39
N LEU A 91 -9.08 -11.66 -0.20
CA LEU A 91 -8.70 -11.12 1.11
C LEU A 91 -9.78 -10.21 1.68
N GLY A 92 -10.38 -9.35 0.86
CA GLY A 92 -11.47 -8.47 1.27
C GLY A 92 -12.70 -9.25 1.77
N LEU A 93 -13.12 -10.29 1.04
CA LEU A 93 -14.21 -11.17 1.45
C LEU A 93 -13.87 -11.93 2.73
N TRP A 94 -12.63 -12.41 2.86
CA TRP A 94 -12.20 -13.14 4.05
C TRP A 94 -12.17 -12.25 5.29
N LEU A 95 -11.55 -11.07 5.20
CA LEU A 95 -11.53 -10.08 6.28
C LEU A 95 -12.93 -9.59 6.64
N GLY A 96 -13.77 -9.32 5.63
CA GLY A 96 -15.17 -8.95 5.84
C GLY A 96 -15.96 -10.05 6.54
N SER A 97 -15.74 -11.31 6.16
CA SER A 97 -16.39 -12.45 6.82
C SER A 97 -15.94 -12.64 8.27
N GLN A 98 -14.66 -12.38 8.58
CA GLN A 98 -14.15 -12.39 9.95
C GLN A 98 -14.76 -11.27 10.78
N ALA A 99 -14.79 -10.04 10.24
CA ALA A 99 -15.39 -8.89 10.91
C ALA A 99 -16.88 -9.10 11.18
N LEU A 100 -17.62 -9.70 10.23
CA LEU A 100 -19.03 -10.01 10.41
C LEU A 100 -19.24 -11.07 11.50
N ARG A 101 -18.41 -12.12 11.54
CA ARG A 101 -18.47 -13.16 12.56
C ARG A 101 -18.10 -12.66 13.95
N SER A 102 -17.11 -11.77 14.06
CA SER A 102 -16.75 -11.17 15.35
C SER A 102 -17.88 -10.30 15.88
N VAL A 103 -18.47 -9.45 15.04
CA VAL A 103 -19.59 -8.59 15.45
C VAL A 103 -20.84 -9.38 15.81
N LEU A 104 -21.18 -10.43 15.04
CA LEU A 104 -22.36 -11.25 15.31
C LEU A 104 -22.17 -12.17 16.54
N GLY A 105 -20.94 -12.61 16.81
CA GLY A 105 -20.59 -13.43 17.97
C GLY A 105 -20.69 -12.68 19.29
N ASP A 106 -20.34 -11.39 19.31
CA ASP A 106 -20.40 -10.54 20.51
C ASP A 106 -21.84 -10.17 20.95
N HIS A 107 -22.85 -10.39 20.09
CA HIS A 107 -24.26 -10.07 20.37
C HIS A 107 -25.12 -11.28 20.77
N LEU A 108 -24.58 -12.51 20.75
CA LEU A 108 -25.34 -13.76 20.97
C LEU A 108 -24.81 -14.63 22.13
N LEU A 109 -23.83 -14.15 22.91
CA LEU A 109 -23.36 -14.70 24.19
C LEU A 109 -23.48 -13.64 25.29
#